data_AF-O87454-F1
#
_entry.id   AF-O87454-F1
#
_cell.length_a   1.000
_cell.length_b   1.000
_cell.length_c   1.000
_cell.angle_alpha   90.00
_cell.angle_beta   90.00
_cell.angle_gamma   90.00
#
_symmetry.space_group_name_H-M   'P 1'
#
loop_
_entity.id
_entity.type
_entity.pdbx_description
1 polymer ?
#
loop_
_entity_poly.entity_id
_entity_poly.type
_entity_poly.pdbx_seq_one_letter_code
_entity_poly.pdbx_strand_id
1 'polypeptide(L)'
;ELFGHVKGAFTGAATERQGAAEAADGGTLFLDELCEMDLDLQTKLLRFIQTGTFQKVGSSKMKSVDVRFVCATNRDPWKEVQEGRFREDLYYRLYVIPLHLPPLRARGDDVIEIAYSLLGFMSKEEGKDFVRLSAEVVERFRQYECPGNV
;
A
#
# COMPACT_ATOMS: atom_id res chain seq x y z
N GLU A 1 -4.44 -7.31 12.10
CA GLU A 1 -4.04 -5.89 12.23
C GLU A 1 -5.07 -4.91 11.68
N LEU A 2 -5.61 -5.12 10.48
CA LEU A 2 -6.64 -4.25 9.87
C LEU A 2 -7.79 -3.85 10.80
N PHE A 3 -8.42 -4.83 11.46
CA PHE A 3 -9.58 -4.61 12.34
C PHE A 3 -9.25 -4.59 13.84
N GLY A 4 -7.99 -4.82 14.22
CA GLY A 4 -7.60 -4.98 15.62
C GLY A 4 -8.16 -6.24 16.28
N HIS A 5 -7.87 -6.41 17.58
CA HIS A 5 -8.34 -7.55 18.37
C HIS A 5 -8.57 -7.16 19.82
N VAL A 6 -9.47 -7.86 20.51
CA VAL A 6 -9.63 -7.74 21.97
C VAL A 6 -8.69 -8.69 22.71
N LYS A 7 -8.43 -8.39 23.99
CA LYS A 7 -7.67 -9.29 24.86
C LYS A 7 -8.32 -10.68 24.90
N GLY A 8 -7.51 -11.72 24.72
CA GLY A 8 -7.96 -13.12 24.74
C GLY A 8 -8.59 -13.63 23.44
N ALA A 9 -8.54 -12.86 22.35
CA ALA A 9 -9.13 -13.26 21.07
C ALA A 9 -8.45 -14.50 20.42
N PHE A 10 -7.17 -14.73 20.71
CA PHE A 10 -6.40 -15.90 20.28
C PHE A 10 -5.20 -16.12 21.23
N THR A 11 -4.52 -17.25 21.11
CA THR A 11 -3.30 -17.56 21.86
C THR A 11 -2.23 -16.50 21.61
N GLY A 12 -1.90 -15.70 22.64
CA GLY A 12 -0.94 -14.59 22.55
C GLY A 12 -1.57 -13.19 22.53
N ALA A 13 -2.90 -13.07 22.47
CA ALA A 13 -3.61 -11.79 22.57
C ALA A 13 -3.65 -11.28 24.03
N ALA A 14 -2.50 -10.89 24.58
CA ALA A 14 -2.36 -10.45 25.98
C ALA A 14 -3.02 -9.08 26.26
N THR A 15 -3.12 -8.24 25.24
CA THR A 15 -3.69 -6.89 25.30
C THR A 15 -4.70 -6.66 24.18
N GLU A 16 -5.54 -5.63 24.32
CA GLU A 16 -6.36 -5.14 23.23
C GLU A 16 -5.52 -4.26 22.29
N ARG A 17 -5.74 -4.40 20.98
CA ARG A 17 -5.05 -3.59 19.95
C ARG A 17 -6.06 -2.91 19.03
N GLN A 18 -5.88 -1.60 18.83
CA GLN A 18 -6.62 -0.82 17.83
C GLN A 18 -6.24 -1.26 16.41
N GLY A 19 -7.22 -1.36 15.53
CA GLY A 19 -7.01 -1.69 14.12
C GLY A 19 -6.74 -0.47 13.25
N ALA A 20 -6.13 -0.69 12.09
CA ALA A 20 -5.93 0.36 11.08
C ALA A 20 -7.24 1.02 10.63
N ALA A 21 -8.34 0.25 10.51
CA ALA A 21 -9.65 0.79 10.19
C ALA A 21 -10.16 1.80 11.23
N GLU A 22 -9.91 1.55 12.52
CA GLU A 22 -10.29 2.45 13.60
C GLU A 22 -9.37 3.68 13.66
N ALA A 23 -8.08 3.51 13.37
CA ALA A 23 -7.12 4.60 13.37
C ALA A 23 -7.31 5.58 12.19
N ALA A 24 -7.92 5.10 11.09
CA ALA A 24 -8.16 5.88 9.88
C ALA A 24 -9.53 6.57 9.84
N ASP A 25 -10.34 6.49 10.90
CA ASP A 25 -11.68 7.11 10.95
C ASP A 25 -11.64 8.62 10.69
N GLY A 26 -12.48 9.10 9.77
CA GLY A 26 -12.47 10.47 9.24
C GLY A 26 -11.32 10.76 8.26
N GLY A 27 -10.57 9.73 7.84
CA GLY A 27 -9.33 9.87 7.06
C GLY A 27 -9.25 8.95 5.85
N THR A 28 -8.04 8.47 5.56
CA THR A 28 -7.76 7.57 4.43
C THR A 28 -7.03 6.32 4.91
N LEU A 29 -7.53 5.16 4.51
CA LEU A 29 -6.92 3.86 4.74
C LEU A 29 -6.19 3.41 3.46
N PHE A 30 -4.86 3.36 3.53
CA PHE A 30 -4.01 2.82 2.47
C PHE A 30 -3.78 1.32 2.69
N LEU A 31 -4.09 0.52 1.68
CA LEU A 31 -3.87 -0.93 1.67
C LEU A 31 -2.83 -1.28 0.61
N ASP A 32 -1.62 -1.56 1.07
CA ASP A 32 -0.55 -2.04 0.20
C ASP A 32 -0.67 -3.56 -0.02
N GLU A 33 -0.11 -4.02 -1.14
CA GLU A 33 -0.07 -5.44 -1.52
C GLU A 33 -1.44 -6.15 -1.43
N LEU A 34 -2.51 -5.48 -1.88
CA LEU A 34 -3.89 -5.95 -1.69
C LEU A 34 -4.14 -7.39 -2.16
N CYS A 35 -3.48 -7.82 -3.24
CA CYS A 35 -3.63 -9.18 -3.78
C CYS A 35 -2.93 -10.28 -2.97
N GLU A 36 -2.10 -9.94 -1.98
CA GLU A 36 -1.49 -10.90 -1.04
C GLU A 36 -2.46 -11.29 0.09
N MET A 37 -3.60 -10.59 0.20
CA MET A 37 -4.60 -10.84 1.22
C MET A 37 -5.28 -12.20 1.03
N ASP A 38 -5.43 -12.98 2.11
CA ASP A 38 -6.20 -14.22 2.07
C ASP A 38 -7.71 -13.98 1.78
N LEU A 39 -8.40 -15.00 1.24
CA LEU A 39 -9.80 -14.89 0.83
C LEU A 39 -10.76 -14.57 1.99
N ASP A 40 -10.43 -15.00 3.21
CA ASP A 40 -11.23 -14.74 4.40
C ASP A 40 -11.18 -13.26 4.80
N LEU A 41 -9.99 -12.65 4.73
CA LEU A 41 -9.78 -11.24 5.00
C LEU A 41 -10.35 -10.39 3.87
N GLN A 42 -10.26 -10.82 2.60
CA GLN A 42 -10.94 -10.17 1.48
C GLN A 42 -12.46 -10.11 1.70
N THR A 43 -13.07 -11.18 2.22
CA THR A 43 -14.50 -11.23 2.54
C THR A 43 -14.87 -10.20 3.62
N LYS A 44 -14.03 -10.06 4.66
CA LYS A 44 -14.24 -9.06 5.72
C LYS A 44 -14.02 -7.64 5.20
N LEU A 45 -13.02 -7.44 4.35
CA LEU A 45 -12.73 -6.16 3.72
C LEU A 45 -13.88 -5.72 2.82
N LEU A 46 -14.45 -6.61 2.00
CA LEU A 46 -15.62 -6.29 1.17
C LEU A 46 -16.80 -5.80 2.00
N ARG A 47 -17.14 -6.52 3.09
CA ARG A 47 -18.20 -6.09 4.01
C ARG A 47 -17.90 -4.72 4.62
N PHE A 48 -16.64 -4.49 4.97
CA PHE A 48 -16.21 -3.21 5.52
C PHE A 48 -16.37 -2.07 4.50
N ILE A 49 -15.93 -2.26 3.25
CA ILE A 49 -16.08 -1.26 2.17
C ILE A 49 -17.56 -1.00 1.83
N GLN A 50 -18.43 -2.01 1.96
CA GLN A 50 -19.86 -1.87 1.67
C GLN A 50 -20.63 -1.14 2.77
N THR A 51 -20.28 -1.40 4.03
CA THR A 51 -21.08 -0.96 5.19
C THR A 51 -20.46 0.16 6.00
N GLY A 52 -19.15 0.39 5.86
CA GLY A 52 -18.38 1.25 6.78
C GLY A 52 -18.24 0.66 8.18
N THR A 53 -18.62 -0.61 8.38
CA THR A 53 -18.64 -1.25 9.69
C THR A 53 -17.75 -2.48 9.78
N PHE A 54 -17.19 -2.72 10.96
CA PHE A 54 -16.35 -3.88 11.24
C PHE A 54 -16.44 -4.33 12.70
N GLN A 55 -15.89 -5.50 12.99
CA GLN A 55 -15.74 -6.04 14.35
C GLN A 55 -14.27 -6.31 14.62
N LYS A 56 -13.83 -6.01 15.86
CA LYS A 56 -12.52 -6.50 16.33
C LYS A 56 -12.54 -8.01 16.40
N VAL A 57 -11.40 -8.66 16.12
CA VAL A 57 -11.28 -10.10 16.29
C VAL A 57 -11.55 -10.45 17.76
N GLY A 58 -12.46 -11.40 18.01
CA GLY A 58 -12.90 -11.81 19.35
C GLY A 58 -13.97 -10.91 19.98
N SER A 59 -14.48 -9.89 19.28
CA SER A 59 -15.56 -9.02 19.74
C SER A 59 -16.85 -9.23 18.95
N SER A 60 -17.99 -9.13 19.62
CA SER A 60 -19.32 -9.04 18.97
C SER A 60 -19.78 -7.61 18.74
N LYS A 61 -19.02 -6.60 19.20
CA LYS A 61 -19.38 -5.19 19.06
C LYS A 61 -19.04 -4.71 17.67
N MET A 62 -20.06 -4.26 16.94
CA MET A 62 -19.90 -3.54 15.68
C MET A 62 -19.36 -2.14 15.96
N LYS A 63 -18.41 -1.70 15.12
CA LYS A 63 -17.95 -0.32 15.04
C LYS A 63 -18.22 0.20 13.64
N SER A 64 -18.57 1.48 13.54
CA SER A 64 -18.71 2.20 12.27
C SER A 64 -17.63 3.25 12.16
N VAL A 65 -17.05 3.40 10.98
CA VAL A 65 -16.06 4.44 10.66
C VAL A 65 -16.32 4.98 9.26
N ASP A 66 -15.90 6.21 9.01
CA ASP A 66 -15.95 6.83 7.69
C ASP A 66 -14.53 6.96 7.16
N VAL A 67 -14.18 6.17 6.14
CA VAL A 67 -12.81 6.10 5.61
C VAL A 67 -12.80 6.11 4.10
N ARG A 68 -11.87 6.88 3.53
CA ARG A 68 -11.51 6.77 2.12
C ARG A 68 -10.54 5.61 1.92
N PHE A 69 -10.74 4.79 0.89
CA PHE A 69 -9.83 3.71 0.55
C PHE A 69 -8.87 4.11 -0.57
N VAL A 70 -7.60 3.77 -0.41
CA VAL A 70 -6.59 3.76 -1.48
C VAL A 70 -5.88 2.42 -1.41
N CYS A 71 -5.73 1.73 -2.54
CA CYS A 71 -5.12 0.40 -2.58
C CYS A 71 -4.01 0.35 -3.61
N ALA A 72 -2.98 -0.42 -3.31
CA ALA A 72 -1.86 -0.71 -4.21
C ALA A 72 -1.61 -2.23 -4.26
N THR A 73 -1.07 -2.68 -5.39
CA THR A 73 -0.59 -4.05 -5.54
C THR A 73 0.40 -4.13 -6.70
N ASN A 74 1.37 -5.02 -6.59
CA ASN A 74 2.34 -5.35 -7.62
C ASN A 74 1.88 -6.51 -8.54
N ARG A 75 0.78 -7.20 -8.20
CA ARG A 75 0.18 -8.27 -9.00
C ARG A 75 -0.89 -7.70 -9.92
N ASP A 76 -1.18 -8.41 -11.01
CA ASP A 76 -2.35 -8.11 -11.84
C ASP A 76 -3.62 -8.60 -11.11
N PRO A 77 -4.49 -7.70 -10.63
CA PRO A 77 -5.67 -8.12 -9.86
C PRO A 77 -6.62 -9.00 -10.68
N TRP A 78 -6.72 -8.77 -11.99
CA TRP A 78 -7.61 -9.55 -12.84
C TRP A 78 -7.10 -10.97 -13.02
N LYS A 79 -5.78 -11.14 -13.17
CA LYS A 79 -5.16 -12.47 -13.20
C LYS A 79 -5.38 -13.21 -11.87
N GLU A 80 -5.24 -12.53 -10.74
CA GLU A 80 -5.49 -13.14 -9.42
C GLU A 80 -6.97 -13.55 -9.25
N VAL A 81 -7.92 -12.82 -9.84
CA VAL A 81 -9.34 -13.22 -9.91
C VAL A 81 -9.51 -14.50 -10.71
N GLN A 82 -8.94 -14.56 -11.93
CA GLN A 82 -9.02 -15.73 -12.81
C GLN A 82 -8.42 -16.99 -12.17
N GLU A 83 -7.39 -16.83 -11.34
CA GLU A 83 -6.73 -17.92 -10.62
C GLU A 83 -7.40 -18.23 -9.26
N GLY A 84 -8.53 -17.59 -8.93
CA GLY A 84 -9.32 -17.85 -7.74
C GLY A 84 -8.68 -17.38 -6.43
N ARG A 85 -7.64 -16.55 -6.50
CA ARG A 85 -6.93 -16.00 -5.33
C ARG A 85 -7.45 -14.63 -4.91
N PHE A 86 -8.17 -13.95 -5.79
CA PHE A 86 -8.81 -12.68 -5.50
C PHE A 86 -10.30 -12.74 -5.81
N ARG A 87 -11.12 -12.15 -4.94
CA ARG A 87 -12.57 -12.16 -5.14
C ARG A 87 -12.96 -11.15 -6.22
N GLU A 88 -13.76 -11.62 -7.17
CA GLU A 88 -14.28 -10.81 -8.26
C GLU A 88 -15.14 -9.62 -7.76
N ASP A 89 -15.95 -9.83 -6.72
CA ASP A 89 -16.79 -8.77 -6.14
C ASP A 89 -15.96 -7.64 -5.48
N LEU A 90 -14.86 -8.00 -4.83
CA LEU A 90 -13.91 -7.05 -4.27
C LEU A 90 -13.16 -6.29 -5.37
N TYR A 91 -12.78 -6.97 -6.45
CA TYR A 91 -12.15 -6.34 -7.63
C TYR A 91 -13.02 -5.22 -8.18
N TYR A 92 -14.27 -5.50 -8.52
CA TYR A 92 -15.16 -4.47 -9.09
C TYR A 92 -15.48 -3.34 -8.11
N ARG A 93 -15.43 -3.60 -6.79
CA ARG A 93 -15.67 -2.56 -5.79
C ARG A 93 -14.49 -1.58 -5.65
N LEU A 94 -13.26 -2.04 -5.88
CA LEU A 94 -12.05 -1.24 -5.72
C LEU A 94 -11.51 -0.68 -7.04
N TYR A 95 -11.72 -1.38 -8.16
CA TYR A 95 -11.24 -1.01 -9.49
C TYR A 95 -12.11 0.07 -10.16
N VAL A 96 -12.47 1.12 -9.42
CA VAL A 96 -13.28 2.24 -9.93
C VAL A 96 -12.41 3.30 -10.60
N ILE A 97 -11.27 3.63 -9.97
CA ILE A 97 -10.30 4.60 -10.48
C ILE A 97 -8.92 3.93 -10.48
N PRO A 98 -8.59 3.15 -11.52
CA PRO A 98 -7.29 2.51 -11.61
C PRO A 98 -6.21 3.52 -11.96
N LEU A 99 -5.09 3.48 -11.24
CA LEU A 99 -3.89 4.25 -11.55
C LEU A 99 -2.73 3.29 -11.80
N HIS A 100 -2.27 3.24 -13.05
CA HIS A 100 -1.11 2.44 -13.41
C HIS A 100 0.17 3.25 -13.21
N LEU A 101 1.06 2.76 -12.36
CA LEU A 101 2.38 3.37 -12.15
C LEU A 101 3.41 2.66 -13.02
N PRO A 102 3.90 3.29 -14.09
CA PRO A 102 4.91 2.66 -14.96
C PRO A 102 6.24 2.50 -14.21
N PRO A 103 7.05 1.48 -14.55
CA PRO A 103 8.38 1.32 -13.99
C PRO A 103 9.28 2.50 -14.39
N LEU A 104 10.31 2.78 -13.60
CA LEU A 104 11.16 3.97 -13.76
C LEU A 104 11.82 4.05 -15.15
N ARG A 105 12.21 2.91 -15.73
CA ARG A 105 12.74 2.83 -17.10
C ARG A 105 11.79 3.34 -18.19
N ALA A 106 10.49 3.40 -17.94
CA ALA A 106 9.48 3.92 -18.87
C ALA A 106 9.12 5.40 -18.61
N ARG A 107 9.82 6.05 -17.67
CA ARG A 107 9.53 7.42 -17.21
C ARG A 107 10.57 8.45 -17.67
N GLY A 108 11.42 8.08 -18.64
CA GLY A 108 12.41 8.97 -19.24
C GLY A 108 13.39 9.54 -18.21
N ASP A 109 13.43 10.86 -18.09
CA ASP A 109 14.40 11.58 -17.26
C ASP A 109 14.04 11.61 -15.77
N ASP A 110 12.91 11.03 -15.36
CA ASP A 110 12.51 10.93 -13.94
C ASP A 110 13.63 10.30 -13.08
N VAL A 111 14.41 9.35 -13.61
CA VAL A 111 15.55 8.75 -12.89
C VAL A 111 16.60 9.79 -12.50
N ILE A 112 16.81 10.81 -13.34
CA ILE A 112 17.79 11.87 -13.10
C ILE A 112 17.24 12.88 -12.09
N GLU A 113 15.99 13.30 -12.24
CA GLU A 113 15.32 14.21 -11.28
C GLU A 113 15.27 13.61 -9.87
N ILE A 114 14.93 12.32 -9.77
CA ILE A 114 14.94 11.58 -8.50
C ILE A 114 16.36 11.51 -7.93
N ALA A 115 17.37 11.20 -8.75
CA ALA A 115 18.75 11.14 -8.30
C ALA A 115 19.24 12.49 -7.74
N TYR A 116 18.90 13.61 -8.37
CA TYR A 116 19.23 14.95 -7.86
C TYR A 116 18.45 15.28 -6.58
N SER A 117 17.17 14.90 -6.49
CA SER A 117 16.38 15.07 -5.26
C SER A 117 16.98 14.29 -4.09
N LEU A 118 17.36 13.02 -4.31
CA LEU A 118 18.00 12.18 -3.31
C LEU A 118 19.39 12.69 -2.94
N LEU A 119 20.18 13.17 -3.90
CA LEU A 119 21.47 13.80 -3.64
C LEU A 119 21.33 14.99 -2.69
N GLY A 120 20.36 15.87 -2.94
CA GLY A 120 20.09 17.02 -2.08
C GLY A 120 19.65 16.62 -0.68
N PHE A 121 18.76 15.63 -0.57
CA PHE A 121 18.31 15.07 0.71
C PHE A 121 19.47 14.50 1.52
N MET A 122 20.25 13.58 0.93
CA MET A 122 21.36 12.91 1.59
C MET A 122 22.51 13.87 1.94
N SER A 123 22.81 14.83 1.07
CA SER A 123 23.84 15.84 1.35
C SER A 123 23.51 16.64 2.61
N LYS A 124 22.24 17.01 2.78
CA LYS A 124 21.76 17.70 3.97
C LYS A 124 21.83 16.83 5.23
N GLU A 125 21.40 15.56 5.15
CA GLU A 125 21.46 14.64 6.30
C GLU A 125 22.90 14.37 6.74
N GLU A 126 23.83 14.24 5.79
CA GLU A 126 25.24 13.92 6.06
C GLU A 126 26.12 15.16 6.33
N GLY A 127 25.55 16.37 6.26
CA GLY A 127 26.31 17.62 6.42
C GLY A 127 27.38 17.83 5.34
N LYS A 128 27.11 17.39 4.11
CA LYS A 128 27.99 17.50 2.95
C LYS A 128 27.41 18.46 1.92
N ASP A 129 28.27 19.01 1.07
CA ASP A 129 27.88 19.96 0.00
C ASP A 129 27.91 19.32 -1.40
N PHE A 130 27.41 18.08 -1.54
CA PHE A 130 27.31 17.49 -2.87
C PHE A 130 26.11 18.08 -3.63
N VAL A 131 26.40 18.91 -4.62
CA VAL A 131 25.38 19.62 -5.40
C VAL A 131 25.20 19.07 -6.82
N ARG A 132 26.07 18.17 -7.27
CA ARG A 132 26.09 17.70 -8.66
C ARG A 132 26.58 16.27 -8.80
N LEU A 133 25.95 15.56 -9.74
CA LEU A 133 26.44 14.31 -10.29
C LEU A 133 27.39 14.63 -11.45
N SER A 134 28.43 13.81 -11.64
CA SER A 134 29.29 13.94 -12.83
C SER A 134 28.50 13.52 -14.09
N ALA A 135 28.90 14.04 -15.25
CA ALA A 135 28.25 13.70 -16.51
C ALA A 135 28.26 12.19 -16.80
N GLU A 136 29.34 11.49 -16.41
CA GLU A 136 29.44 10.04 -16.54
C GLU A 136 28.39 9.30 -15.68
N VAL A 137 28.15 9.75 -14.45
CA VAL A 137 27.14 9.14 -13.57
C VAL A 137 25.74 9.37 -14.11
N VAL A 138 25.44 10.57 -14.60
CA VAL A 138 24.15 10.89 -15.23
C VAL A 138 23.91 9.97 -16.43
N GLU A 139 24.90 9.78 -17.29
CA GLU A 139 24.76 8.90 -18.45
C GLU A 139 24.54 7.43 -18.03
N ARG A 140 25.25 6.96 -17.00
CA ARG A 140 25.02 5.61 -16.47
C ARG A 140 23.61 5.42 -15.92
N PHE A 141 23.05 6.43 -15.24
CA PHE A 141 21.69 6.36 -14.73
C PHE A 141 20.64 6.35 -15.85
N ARG A 142 20.87 7.07 -16.96
CA ARG A 142 20.00 7.04 -18.15
C ARG A 142 19.94 5.66 -18.81
N GLN A 143 21.05 4.92 -18.76
CA GLN A 143 21.17 3.60 -19.39
C GLN A 143 20.79 2.44 -18.47
N TYR A 144 20.66 2.68 -17.16
CA TYR A 144 20.34 1.63 -16.20
C TYR A 144 18.82 1.37 -16.16
N GLU A 145 18.42 0.10 -16.19
CA GLU A 145 17.00 -0.27 -16.26
C GLU A 145 16.24 -0.10 -14.94
N CYS A 146 16.93 0.16 -13.83
CA CYS A 146 16.34 0.29 -12.49
C CYS A 146 15.33 -0.84 -12.19
N PRO A 147 15.75 -2.12 -12.12
CA PRO A 147 14.85 -3.24 -11.85
C PRO A 147 14.13 -3.12 -10.50
N GLY A 148 14.73 -2.41 -9.53
CA GLY A 148 14.11 -2.07 -8.24
C GLY A 148 13.29 -0.77 -8.24
N ASN A 149 13.24 -0.04 -9.35
CA ASN A 149 12.72 1.33 -9.44
C ASN A 149 13.48 2.31 -8.53
N VAL A 150 12.76 3.09 -7.72
CA VAL A 150 13.31 4.11 -6.80
C VAL A 150 13.91 3.45 -5.56
#